data_AF-A0A6J5Y789-F1
#
_entry.id   AF-A0A6J5Y789-F1
#
_cell.length_a   1.000
_cell.length_b   1.000
_cell.length_c   1.000
_cell.angle_alpha   90.00
_cell.angle_beta   90.00
_cell.angle_gamma   90.00
#
_symmetry.space_group_name_H-M   'P 1'
#
loop_
_entity.id
_entity.type
_entity.pdbx_description
1 polymer ?
#
loop_
_entity_poly.entity_id
_entity_poly.type
_entity_poly.pdbx_seq_one_letter_code
_entity_poly.pdbx_strand_id
1 'polypeptide(L)'
;MAKKRVMVAAQNIDLSAVQYEQEEIKAPHLTGLAFKLFVWIVEAPIIGSLIISLLKKQNKMTQLLRNTVIPEAPMFKPEYPPQEPEPGVVSLDEDGKPEDRVEWP
;
A
#
# COMPACT_ATOMS: atom_id res chain seq x y z
N MET A 1 -5.61 28.94 2.92
CA MET A 1 -5.45 27.57 2.41
C MET A 1 -4.27 26.95 3.12
N ALA A 2 -4.40 25.75 3.71
CA ALA A 2 -3.30 25.12 4.43
C ALA A 2 -2.13 24.81 3.48
N LYS A 3 -0.88 25.06 3.92
CA LYS A 3 0.33 24.79 3.14
C LYS A 3 0.40 23.27 2.86
N LYS A 4 0.40 22.87 1.59
CA LYS A 4 0.58 21.47 1.21
C LYS A 4 2.00 21.02 1.58
N ARG A 5 2.12 19.82 2.14
CA ARG A 5 3.43 19.19 2.39
C ARG A 5 3.98 18.74 1.05
N VAL A 6 5.26 18.98 0.79
CA VAL A 6 5.94 18.48 -0.41
C VAL A 6 6.93 17.41 0.05
N MET A 7 6.86 16.22 -0.55
CA MET A 7 7.81 15.15 -0.29
C MET A 7 9.06 15.30 -1.16
N VAL A 8 10.18 14.83 -0.63
CA VAL A 8 11.41 14.65 -1.40
C VAL A 8 11.25 13.37 -2.22
N ALA A 9 11.76 13.39 -3.45
CA ALA A 9 11.71 12.22 -4.33
C ALA A 9 12.46 11.04 -3.71
N ALA A 10 11.91 9.83 -3.84
CA ALA A 10 12.41 8.61 -3.20
C ALA A 10 13.90 8.35 -3.49
N GLN A 11 14.34 8.62 -4.73
CA GLN A 11 15.73 8.47 -5.17
C GLN A 11 16.74 9.38 -4.45
N ASN A 12 16.28 10.48 -3.84
CA ASN A 12 17.13 11.50 -3.20
C ASN A 12 17.07 11.43 -1.67
N ILE A 13 16.50 10.37 -1.10
CA ILE A 13 16.37 10.21 0.35
C ILE A 13 17.67 9.63 0.92
N ASP A 14 18.20 10.27 1.96
CA ASP A 14 19.31 9.71 2.74
C ASP A 14 18.81 8.61 3.68
N LEU A 15 19.12 7.37 3.35
CA LEU A 15 18.70 6.18 4.09
C LEU A 15 19.27 6.14 5.53
N SER A 16 20.40 6.80 5.79
CA SER A 16 21.02 6.82 7.13
C SER A 16 20.25 7.69 8.12
N ALA A 17 19.47 8.66 7.62
CA ALA A 17 18.69 9.60 8.42
C ALA A 17 17.24 9.16 8.63
N VAL A 18 16.77 8.11 7.93
CA VAL A 18 15.38 7.65 8.02
C VAL A 18 15.13 6.91 9.33
N GLN A 19 14.24 7.46 10.15
CA GLN A 19 13.78 6.81 11.37
C GLN A 19 12.50 6.01 11.11
N TYR A 20 12.37 4.89 11.81
CA TYR A 20 11.14 4.11 11.79
C TYR A 20 10.02 4.85 12.53
N GLU A 21 8.97 5.23 11.79
CA GLU A 21 7.72 5.71 12.38
C GLU A 21 6.71 4.56 12.43
N GLN A 22 6.27 4.19 13.63
CA GLN A 22 5.17 3.23 13.78
C GLN A 22 3.85 3.89 13.37
N GLU A 23 3.17 3.32 12.37
CA GLU A 23 1.83 3.76 11.98
C GLU A 23 0.80 3.22 12.98
N GLU A 24 0.31 4.10 13.86
CA GLU A 24 -0.83 3.79 14.72
C GLU A 24 -2.15 3.99 13.98
N ILE A 25 -2.81 2.87 13.64
CA ILE A 25 -4.18 2.90 13.11
C ILE A 25 -5.15 2.90 14.29
N LYS A 26 -5.93 3.97 14.40
CA LYS A 26 -6.99 4.14 15.40
C LYS A 26 -8.34 3.83 14.79
N ALA A 27 -8.97 2.77 15.30
CA ALA A 27 -10.32 2.37 14.93
C ALA A 27 -11.05 1.79 16.15
N PRO A 28 -12.38 1.95 16.23
CA PRO A 28 -13.17 1.32 17.28
C PRO A 28 -13.27 -0.19 17.05
N HIS A 29 -13.02 -0.98 18.08
CA HIS A 29 -13.28 -2.41 18.06
C HIS A 29 -14.72 -2.66 18.55
N LEU A 30 -15.61 -3.05 17.64
CA LEU A 30 -17.03 -3.26 17.92
C LEU A 30 -17.45 -4.67 17.48
N THR A 31 -18.28 -5.33 18.27
CA THR A 31 -18.82 -6.66 17.97
C THR A 31 -20.33 -6.72 18.26
N GLY A 32 -21.01 -7.73 17.69
CA GLY A 32 -22.43 -7.99 17.96
C GLY A 32 -23.38 -6.85 17.56
N LEU A 33 -24.32 -6.51 18.45
CA LEU A 33 -25.34 -5.49 18.20
C LEU A 33 -24.76 -4.09 17.99
N ALA A 34 -23.68 -3.75 18.71
CA ALA A 34 -23.01 -2.45 18.58
C ALA A 34 -22.40 -2.29 17.19
N PHE A 35 -21.80 -3.36 16.66
CA PHE A 35 -21.27 -3.36 15.29
C PHE A 35 -22.39 -3.19 14.26
N LYS A 36 -23.51 -3.90 14.42
CA LYS A 36 -24.67 -3.77 13.51
C LYS A 36 -25.21 -2.34 13.46
N LEU A 37 -25.35 -1.69 14.62
CA LEU A 37 -25.80 -0.29 14.68
C LEU A 37 -24.78 0.65 14.02
N PHE A 38 -23.49 0.45 14.27
CA PHE A 38 -22.43 1.25 13.67
C PHE A 38 -22.43 1.18 12.14
N VAL A 39 -22.53 -0.03 11.57
CA VAL A 39 -22.63 -0.21 10.11
C VAL A 39 -23.83 0.52 9.55
N TRP A 40 -24.99 0.42 10.20
CA TRP A 40 -26.20 1.10 9.76
C TRP A 40 -26.06 2.64 9.74
N ILE A 41 -25.34 3.21 10.72
CA ILE A 41 -25.02 4.65 10.76
C ILE A 41 -24.00 5.03 9.67
N VAL A 42 -23.01 4.18 9.40
CA VAL A 42 -22.00 4.42 8.36
C VAL A 42 -22.59 4.34 6.94
N GLU A 43 -23.62 3.53 6.75
CA GLU A 43 -24.33 3.42 5.47
C GLU A 43 -25.40 4.51 5.29
N ALA A 44 -25.80 5.19 6.37
CA ALA A 44 -26.79 6.26 6.32
C ALA A 44 -26.30 7.45 5.46
N PRO A 45 -27.17 8.04 4.61
CA PRO A 45 -26.84 9.22 3.83
C PRO A 45 -26.33 10.37 4.70
N ILE A 46 -25.31 11.11 4.23
CA ILE A 46 -24.69 12.26 4.89
C ILE A 46 -23.88 11.90 6.16
N ILE A 47 -24.49 11.23 7.15
CA ILE A 47 -23.83 10.91 8.43
C ILE A 47 -22.65 9.97 8.20
N GLY A 48 -22.84 8.94 7.37
CA GLY A 48 -21.79 7.98 7.04
C GLY A 48 -20.55 8.62 6.43
N SER A 49 -20.74 9.53 5.48
CA SER A 49 -19.61 10.21 4.82
C SER A 49 -18.83 11.10 5.78
N LEU A 50 -19.50 11.71 6.77
CA LEU A 50 -18.86 12.52 7.81
C LEU A 50 -18.01 11.67 8.76
N ILE A 51 -18.56 10.55 9.26
CA ILE A 51 -17.84 9.61 10.15
C ILE A 51 -16.60 9.07 9.44
N ILE A 52 -16.77 8.62 8.20
CA ILE A 52 -15.67 8.07 7.39
C ILE A 52 -14.61 9.14 7.08
N SER A 53 -15.00 10.39 6.88
CA SER A 53 -14.07 11.50 6.70
C SER A 53 -13.28 11.81 7.98
N LEU A 54 -13.92 11.73 9.14
CA LEU A 54 -13.26 11.90 10.44
C LEU A 54 -12.24 10.78 10.69
N LEU A 55 -12.62 9.51 10.47
CA LEU A 55 -11.72 8.36 10.63
C LEU A 55 -10.52 8.44 9.69
N LYS A 56 -10.72 8.83 8.43
CA LYS A 56 -9.63 9.07 7.46
C LYS A 56 -8.69 10.21 7.88
N LYS A 57 -9.22 11.22 8.57
CA LYS A 57 -8.42 12.34 9.08
C LYS A 57 -7.61 11.94 10.31
N GLN A 58 -8.20 11.17 11.23
CA GLN A 58 -7.52 10.66 12.43
C GLN A 58 -6.34 9.76 12.08
N ASN A 59 -6.48 8.95 11.03
CA ASN A 59 -5.44 8.02 10.55
C ASN A 59 -4.51 8.62 9.49
N LYS A 60 -4.38 9.95 9.44
CA LYS A 60 -3.51 10.69 8.49
C LYS A 60 -3.72 10.41 6.99
N MET A 61 -4.69 9.57 6.58
CA MET A 61 -4.95 9.24 5.17
C MET A 61 -5.29 10.48 4.34
N THR A 62 -6.08 11.40 4.90
CA THR A 62 -6.42 12.66 4.21
C THR A 62 -5.19 13.56 4.05
N GLN A 63 -4.26 13.52 5.02
CA GLN A 63 -3.02 14.27 4.94
C GLN A 63 -2.12 13.71 3.83
N LEU A 64 -1.95 12.40 3.78
CA LEU A 64 -1.11 11.74 2.77
C LEU A 64 -1.70 11.89 1.36
N LEU A 65 -2.98 11.53 1.16
CA LEU A 65 -3.56 11.44 -0.18
C LEU A 65 -4.02 12.78 -0.77
N ARG A 66 -4.35 13.78 0.05
CA ARG A 66 -4.89 15.08 -0.44
C ARG A 66 -4.01 16.28 -0.15
N ASN A 67 -3.26 16.26 0.96
CA ASN A 67 -2.50 17.42 1.43
C ASN A 67 -0.98 17.27 1.22
N THR A 68 -0.55 16.18 0.59
CA THR A 68 0.86 15.92 0.29
C THR A 68 1.07 15.83 -1.21
N VAL A 69 2.13 16.49 -1.70
CA VAL A 69 2.59 16.39 -3.09
C VAL A 69 3.63 15.29 -3.15
N ILE A 70 3.31 14.24 -3.89
CA ILE A 70 4.16 13.08 -4.17
C ILE A 70 4.75 13.31 -5.57
N PRO A 71 6.07 13.46 -5.71
CA PRO A 71 6.71 13.79 -6.99
C PRO A 71 6.76 12.61 -7.98
N GLU A 72 6.60 11.38 -7.52
CA GLU A 72 6.66 10.17 -8.33
C GLU A 72 5.43 10.01 -9.24
N ALA A 73 5.65 9.43 -10.42
CA ALA A 73 4.57 8.99 -11.29
C ALA A 73 3.88 7.73 -10.72
N PRO A 74 2.57 7.52 -10.98
CA PRO A 74 1.86 6.35 -10.47
C PRO A 74 2.33 5.06 -11.18
N MET A 75 2.69 4.06 -10.39
CA MET A 75 2.93 2.69 -10.84
C MET A 75 1.69 1.85 -10.52
N PHE A 76 0.84 1.57 -11.52
CA PHE A 76 -0.43 0.84 -11.32
C PHE A 76 -0.26 -0.67 -11.25
N LYS A 77 0.81 -1.19 -11.85
CA LYS A 77 1.21 -2.60 -11.85
C LYS A 77 2.69 -2.67 -11.54
N PRO A 78 3.19 -3.75 -10.92
CA PRO A 78 4.62 -3.92 -10.73
C PRO A 78 5.35 -3.91 -12.08
N GLU A 79 6.34 -3.03 -12.21
CA GLU A 79 7.23 -2.96 -13.36
C GLU A 79 8.62 -3.41 -12.90
N TYR A 80 9.00 -4.63 -13.29
CA TYR A 80 10.27 -5.22 -12.88
C TYR A 80 11.33 -4.97 -13.96
N PRO A 81 12.52 -4.45 -13.60
CA PRO A 81 13.65 -4.43 -14.53
C PRO A 81 14.10 -5.87 -14.85
N PRO A 82 14.84 -6.09 -15.95
CA PRO A 82 15.47 -7.38 -16.22
C PRO A 82 16.31 -7.85 -15.05
N GLN A 83 16.13 -9.10 -14.62
CA GLN A 83 16.84 -9.70 -13.50
C GLN A 83 17.85 -10.74 -14.02
N GLU A 84 18.99 -10.85 -13.35
CA GLU A 84 19.94 -11.93 -13.63
C GLU A 84 19.32 -13.28 -13.23
N PRO A 85 19.60 -14.37 -13.97
CA PRO A 85 19.14 -15.70 -13.57
C PRO A 85 19.64 -16.05 -12.18
N GLU A 86 18.78 -16.65 -11.37
CA GLU A 86 19.16 -17.08 -10.03
C GLU A 86 20.28 -18.13 -10.11
N PRO A 87 21.25 -18.13 -9.19
CA PRO A 87 22.30 -19.14 -9.19
C PRO A 87 21.71 -20.52 -8.87
N GLY A 88 22.12 -21.54 -9.62
CA GLY A 88 21.69 -22.93 -9.40
C GLY A 88 20.32 -23.29 -9.97
N VAL A 89 19.75 -22.45 -10.84
CA VAL A 89 18.55 -22.80 -11.62
C VAL A 89 18.87 -23.00 -13.10
N VAL A 90 18.14 -23.91 -13.74
CA VAL A 90 18.14 -24.08 -15.19
C VAL A 90 16.75 -23.68 -15.67
N SER A 91 16.67 -22.76 -16.63
CA SER A 91 15.42 -22.39 -17.27
C SER A 91 14.96 -23.54 -18.17
N LEU A 92 13.88 -24.21 -17.79
CA LEU A 92 13.24 -25.24 -18.60
C LEU A 92 12.15 -24.59 -19.46
N ASP A 93 12.06 -25.04 -20.72
CA ASP A 93 10.98 -24.60 -21.60
C ASP A 93 9.62 -25.12 -21.09
N GLU A 94 8.59 -24.29 -21.16
CA GLU A 94 7.25 -24.62 -20.66
C GLU A 94 6.64 -25.77 -21.46
N ASP A 95 6.87 -25.77 -22.78
CA ASP A 95 6.44 -26.83 -23.71
C ASP A 95 7.51 -27.91 -23.96
N GLY A 96 8.57 -27.92 -23.15
CA GLY A 96 9.69 -28.87 -23.24
C GLY A 96 9.31 -30.32 -22.93
N LYS A 97 10.17 -31.28 -23.31
CA LYS A 97 9.88 -32.70 -23.04
C LYS A 97 10.02 -32.98 -21.54
N PRO A 98 9.23 -33.91 -20.97
CA PRO A 98 9.38 -34.31 -19.57
C PRO A 98 10.78 -34.84 -19.23
N GLU A 99 11.47 -35.42 -20.21
CA GLU A 99 12.83 -35.96 -20.09
C GLU A 99 13.85 -34.86 -19.73
N ASP A 100 13.70 -33.67 -20.30
CA ASP A 100 14.56 -32.50 -20.08
C ASP A 100 14.52 -32.00 -18.61
N ARG A 101 13.54 -32.47 -17.82
CA ARG A 101 13.36 -32.12 -16.40
C ARG A 101 14.10 -33.08 -15.45
N VAL A 102 14.49 -34.25 -15.93
CA VAL A 102 15.09 -35.32 -15.13
C VAL A 102 16.61 -35.34 -15.31
N GLU A 103 17.10 -34.92 -16.47
CA GLU A 103 18.53 -34.80 -16.74
C GLU A 103 19.11 -33.60 -15.97
N TRP A 104 19.77 -33.91 -14.86
CA TRP A 104 20.55 -32.93 -14.10
C TRP A 104 21.88 -32.64 -14.83
N PRO A 105 22.28 -31.38 -15.05
CA PRO A 105 23.59 -31.05 -15.62
C PRO A 105 24.76 -31.30 -14.66
#